data_AF-A0A2V5HB70-F1
#
_entry.id   AF-A0A2V5HB70-F1
#
_cell.length_a   1.000
_cell.length_b   1.000
_cell.length_c   1.000
_cell.angle_alpha   90.00
_cell.angle_beta   90.00
_cell.angle_gamma   90.00
#
_symmetry.space_group_name_H-M   'P 1'
#
loop_
_entity.id
_entity.type
_entity.pdbx_description
1 polymer ?
#
loop_
_entity_poly.entity_id
_entity_poly.type
_entity_poly.pdbx_seq_one_letter_code
_entity_poly.pdbx_strand_id
1 'polypeptide(L)'
;MPRFSSPQTTTMMDAEKVTQLYSQLPSLISKARHGSIWGVDLEQGGPKTEAVLRKFLSAYSILPSLQISRAAQSLRKTLEWQRFNRSETMDEALAIVKQSGIAHITRLQGKFVLWVIIDERVIKGFASSHEDFMTRKGLMHLGLAVMESLAKLEIQEVCTGEPINDQAAACVVEFRLAPLPTAQPERISFRDMIAQRLIDLVSSIDRHYPSLVDIFYVINPSEEFFLSLDVPDKFLAYTTLLSNREDLVHYLGKAVPVEYGGEGESLADRDYLVGTEQIEQNQQSPGRAAAGEAQQVDSQTEPGVGALQTEQVHANLTSSDPPEPRLIFSERIGPPTIILDPEDLESATELCPGKMGARIVWADDDMLVKYGHGVRLAEAEAMHLVSSRTSIPIPRLLSAYILDGVGHIVMSYEEGEPLDTYWDRASEPQKQDVLHQLQNYVTQMRSIIGQFIGGIDFSPCRDGIFEGGYGDYESYRYGPYASEPEFNEGVVQALRDRLPPESRDEVDRQDSAFFTREYIMYQTVRGLRGHSIVFTHGDLHPGNLLVRADGVVVVLDWGLAGYWPEYWEFYRAMFNPPWRPVWDRMIENFIPPYYVECEIIKKVFGIVWN
;
A
#
# COMPACT_ATOMS: atom_id res chain seq x y z
N MET A 1 0.53 -22.79 -29.58
CA MET A 1 0.81 -23.93 -28.68
C MET A 1 2.02 -23.60 -27.83
N PRO A 2 1.88 -23.39 -26.51
CA PRO A 2 3.02 -23.38 -25.62
C PRO A 2 3.44 -24.83 -25.35
N ARG A 3 4.76 -25.08 -25.35
CA ARG A 3 5.35 -26.37 -25.01
C ARG A 3 5.12 -26.64 -23.52
N PHE A 4 4.44 -27.73 -23.19
CA PHE A 4 4.43 -28.28 -21.84
C PHE A 4 5.84 -28.76 -21.47
N SER A 5 6.45 -28.10 -20.48
CA SER A 5 7.62 -28.60 -19.76
C SER A 5 7.22 -29.86 -18.99
N SER A 6 8.04 -30.91 -19.05
CA SER A 6 7.79 -32.17 -18.32
C SER A 6 7.90 -32.00 -16.79
N PRO A 7 7.14 -32.74 -15.96
CA PRO A 7 7.15 -32.62 -14.49
C PRO A 7 8.52 -32.83 -13.82
N GLN A 8 9.41 -33.60 -14.47
CA GLN A 8 10.78 -33.85 -13.99
C GLN A 8 11.69 -32.61 -14.11
N THR A 9 11.39 -31.69 -15.02
CA THR A 9 12.19 -30.46 -15.22
C THR A 9 11.86 -29.43 -14.13
N THR A 10 10.61 -29.37 -13.67
CA THR A 10 10.15 -28.49 -12.60
C THR A 10 10.78 -28.85 -11.24
N THR A 11 10.83 -30.15 -10.91
CA THR A 11 11.40 -30.64 -9.64
C THR A 11 12.93 -30.46 -9.55
N MET A 12 13.65 -30.57 -10.67
CA MET A 12 15.09 -30.27 -10.69
C MET A 12 15.38 -28.76 -10.53
N MET A 13 14.57 -27.89 -11.16
CA MET A 13 14.70 -26.44 -11.01
C MET A 13 14.40 -25.97 -9.58
N ASP A 14 13.45 -26.60 -8.88
CA ASP A 14 13.15 -26.26 -7.48
C ASP A 14 14.26 -26.69 -6.52
N ALA A 15 14.90 -27.84 -6.75
CA ALA A 15 16.05 -28.29 -5.96
C ALA A 15 17.27 -27.36 -6.12
N GLU A 16 17.51 -26.85 -7.33
CA GLU A 16 18.58 -25.90 -7.60
C GLU A 16 18.35 -24.57 -6.85
N LYS A 17 17.13 -24.04 -6.88
CA LYS A 17 16.77 -22.80 -6.17
C LYS A 17 16.90 -22.93 -4.65
N VAL A 18 16.47 -24.06 -4.07
CA VAL A 18 16.66 -24.35 -2.65
C VAL A 18 18.15 -24.36 -2.32
N THR A 19 18.98 -25.01 -3.14
CA THR A 19 20.44 -25.06 -2.94
C THR A 19 21.07 -23.67 -3.00
N GLN A 20 20.65 -22.83 -3.95
CA GLN A 20 21.13 -21.45 -4.07
C GLN A 20 20.74 -20.61 -2.86
N LEU A 21 19.50 -20.67 -2.39
CA LEU A 21 19.07 -19.96 -1.18
C LEU A 21 19.79 -20.48 0.07
N TYR A 22 19.97 -21.80 0.18
CA TYR A 22 20.70 -22.44 1.26
C TYR A 22 22.14 -21.93 1.34
N SER A 23 22.80 -21.69 0.21
CA SER A 23 24.16 -21.14 0.17
C SER A 23 24.27 -19.71 0.73
N GLN A 24 23.17 -18.94 0.72
CA GLN A 24 23.12 -17.57 1.25
C GLN A 24 22.85 -17.54 2.76
N LEU A 25 22.34 -18.63 3.33
CA LEU A 25 21.83 -18.74 4.69
C LEU A 25 22.83 -18.27 5.77
N PRO A 26 24.14 -18.60 5.73
CA PRO A 26 25.09 -18.08 6.72
C PRO A 26 25.19 -16.54 6.73
N SER A 27 25.10 -15.91 5.56
CA SER A 27 25.10 -14.44 5.45
C SER A 27 23.80 -13.85 6.01
N LEU A 28 22.66 -14.47 5.72
CA LEU A 28 21.35 -14.02 6.20
C LEU A 28 21.27 -14.09 7.74
N ILE A 29 21.68 -15.22 8.33
CA ILE A 29 21.72 -15.42 9.78
C ILE A 29 22.66 -14.42 10.44
N SER A 30 23.85 -14.22 9.87
CA SER A 30 24.83 -13.24 10.37
C SER A 30 24.28 -11.81 10.37
N LYS A 31 23.60 -11.40 9.30
CA LYS A 31 22.96 -10.08 9.20
C LYS A 31 21.80 -9.94 10.20
N ALA A 32 20.95 -10.95 10.33
CA ALA A 32 19.82 -10.95 11.25
C ALA A 32 20.24 -11.06 12.73
N ARG A 33 21.43 -11.62 12.99
CA ARG A 33 21.94 -12.01 14.32
C ARG A 33 20.99 -12.98 15.04
N HIS A 34 20.29 -13.82 14.28
CA HIS A 34 19.35 -14.83 14.75
C HIS A 34 19.19 -15.91 13.69
N GLY A 35 19.17 -17.18 14.11
CA GLY A 35 19.15 -18.34 13.21
C GLY A 35 18.01 -19.33 13.44
N SER A 36 17.07 -19.05 14.35
CA SER A 36 15.95 -19.94 14.64
C SER A 36 14.64 -19.40 14.08
N ILE A 37 13.83 -20.27 13.48
CA ILE A 37 12.48 -19.94 13.00
C ILE A 37 11.61 -21.20 12.99
N TRP A 38 10.34 -21.07 13.40
CA TRP A 38 9.35 -22.16 13.37
C TRP A 38 9.83 -23.46 14.06
N GLY A 39 10.61 -23.31 15.14
CA GLY A 39 11.20 -24.43 15.88
C GLY A 39 12.38 -25.13 15.19
N VAL A 40 12.96 -24.53 14.14
CA VAL A 40 14.13 -25.02 13.42
C VAL A 40 15.31 -24.09 13.65
N ASP A 41 16.43 -24.66 14.09
CA ASP A 41 17.73 -23.98 14.06
C ASP A 41 18.33 -24.12 12.66
N LEU A 42 18.31 -23.03 11.89
CA LEU A 42 18.76 -22.99 10.50
C LEU A 42 20.27 -23.22 10.38
N GLU A 43 21.05 -23.02 11.46
CA GLU A 43 22.50 -23.29 11.46
C GLU A 43 22.83 -24.79 11.43
N GLN A 44 21.93 -25.63 11.94
CA GLN A 44 22.12 -27.09 11.95
C GLN A 44 21.89 -27.73 10.57
N GLY A 45 21.14 -27.05 9.70
CA GLY A 45 20.84 -27.54 8.37
C GLY A 45 19.90 -28.75 8.31
N GLY A 46 19.86 -29.39 7.14
CA GLY A 46 19.12 -30.63 6.92
C GLY A 46 17.68 -30.45 6.43
N PRO A 47 16.86 -31.53 6.45
CA PRO A 47 15.54 -31.55 5.80
C PRO A 47 14.56 -30.50 6.33
N LYS A 48 14.63 -30.17 7.63
CA LYS A 48 13.80 -29.13 8.24
C LYS A 48 14.15 -27.74 7.72
N THR A 49 15.44 -27.45 7.57
CA THR A 49 15.91 -26.19 6.97
C THR A 49 15.45 -26.09 5.53
N GLU A 50 15.57 -27.15 4.73
CA GLU A 50 15.07 -27.15 3.35
C GLU A 50 13.57 -26.91 3.26
N ALA A 51 12.77 -27.49 4.17
CA ALA A 51 11.34 -27.26 4.24
C ALA A 51 11.00 -25.78 4.49
N VAL A 52 11.70 -25.14 5.42
CA VAL A 52 11.57 -23.68 5.65
C VAL A 52 11.91 -22.91 4.37
N LEU A 53 13.05 -23.19 3.74
CA LEU A 53 13.46 -22.49 2.52
C LEU A 53 12.44 -22.65 1.39
N ARG A 54 11.83 -23.83 1.23
CA ARG A 54 10.79 -24.08 0.22
C ARG A 54 9.55 -23.22 0.46
N LYS A 55 9.11 -23.04 1.71
CA LYS A 55 7.98 -22.16 2.05
C LYS A 55 8.25 -20.71 1.65
N PHE A 56 9.45 -20.20 1.93
CA PHE A 56 9.83 -18.86 1.50
C PHE A 56 9.96 -18.76 -0.02
N LEU A 57 10.49 -19.77 -0.71
CA LEU A 57 10.58 -19.75 -2.18
C LEU A 57 9.20 -19.81 -2.83
N SER A 58 8.28 -20.66 -2.34
CA SER A 58 6.95 -20.81 -2.94
C SER A 58 6.12 -19.54 -2.87
N ALA A 59 6.28 -18.74 -1.80
CA ALA A 59 5.59 -17.46 -1.63
C ALA A 59 5.98 -16.39 -2.66
N TYR A 60 7.15 -16.51 -3.29
CA TYR A 60 7.66 -15.55 -4.27
C TYR A 60 7.85 -16.18 -5.65
N SER A 61 6.98 -17.13 -6.01
CA SER A 61 7.07 -17.94 -7.25
C SER A 61 6.64 -17.23 -8.53
N ILE A 62 5.93 -16.10 -8.42
CA ILE A 62 5.35 -15.35 -9.56
C ILE A 62 6.43 -14.84 -10.52
N LEU A 63 7.56 -14.36 -10.00
CA LEU A 63 8.69 -13.86 -10.79
C LEU A 63 9.91 -14.76 -10.57
N PRO A 64 10.11 -15.82 -11.38
CA PRO A 64 11.18 -16.79 -11.17
C PRO A 64 12.59 -16.19 -11.13
N SER A 65 12.81 -15.07 -11.83
CA SER A 65 14.09 -14.34 -11.86
C SER A 65 14.43 -13.65 -10.54
N LEU A 66 13.43 -13.29 -9.72
CA LEU A 66 13.59 -12.58 -8.44
C LEU A 66 13.27 -13.46 -7.22
N GLN A 67 12.74 -14.66 -7.44
CA GLN A 67 12.26 -15.57 -6.39
C GLN A 67 13.27 -15.79 -5.26
N ILE A 68 14.55 -16.04 -5.59
CA ILE A 68 15.60 -16.30 -4.59
C ILE A 68 15.89 -15.04 -3.78
N SER A 69 16.04 -13.88 -4.44
CA SER A 69 16.33 -12.61 -3.77
C SER A 69 15.21 -12.18 -2.84
N ARG A 70 13.94 -12.30 -3.29
CA ARG A 70 12.76 -11.99 -2.48
C ARG A 70 12.61 -12.96 -1.30
N ALA A 71 12.80 -14.26 -1.53
CA ALA A 71 12.77 -15.28 -0.47
C ALA A 71 13.89 -15.05 0.57
N ALA A 72 15.11 -14.75 0.13
CA ALA A 72 16.24 -14.45 1.01
C ALA A 72 15.98 -13.22 1.89
N GLN A 73 15.42 -12.16 1.30
CA GLN A 73 15.07 -10.95 2.04
C GLN A 73 13.94 -11.20 3.04
N SER A 74 12.86 -11.86 2.61
CA SER A 74 11.73 -12.18 3.47
C SER A 74 12.17 -13.06 4.65
N LEU A 75 13.04 -14.04 4.40
CA LEU A 75 13.64 -14.86 5.44
C LEU A 75 14.48 -14.02 6.41
N ARG A 76 15.34 -13.12 5.90
CA ARG A 76 16.14 -12.22 6.75
C ARG A 76 15.27 -11.33 7.64
N LYS A 77 14.27 -10.65 7.06
CA LYS A 77 13.35 -9.77 7.80
C LYS A 77 12.59 -10.56 8.87
N THR A 78 12.23 -11.82 8.59
CA THR A 78 11.55 -12.69 9.55
C THR A 78 12.48 -13.15 10.68
N LEU A 79 13.74 -13.48 10.39
CA LEU A 79 14.74 -13.79 11.41
C LEU A 79 15.05 -12.58 12.31
N GLU A 80 15.16 -11.39 11.73
CA GLU A 80 15.30 -10.13 12.48
C GLU A 80 14.09 -9.90 13.39
N TRP A 81 12.88 -10.12 12.88
CA TRP A 81 11.64 -9.98 13.64
C TRP A 81 11.52 -11.00 14.79
N GLN A 82 11.85 -12.28 14.55
CA GLN A 82 11.86 -13.33 15.59
C GLN A 82 12.81 -12.99 16.74
N ARG A 83 13.95 -12.33 16.46
CA ARG A 83 14.89 -11.88 17.50
C ARG A 83 14.25 -10.94 18.52
N PHE A 84 13.30 -10.11 18.11
CA PHE A 84 12.66 -9.11 18.96
C PHE A 84 11.36 -9.58 19.60
N ASN A 85 10.74 -10.65 19.08
CA ASN A 85 9.50 -11.23 19.61
C ASN A 85 9.83 -12.53 20.37
N ARG A 86 9.93 -12.44 21.70
CA ARG A 86 10.42 -13.53 22.56
C ARG A 86 9.40 -14.68 22.73
N SER A 87 9.91 -15.90 22.92
CA SER A 87 9.14 -17.14 23.13
C SER A 87 8.22 -17.10 24.36
N GLU A 88 8.65 -16.50 25.48
CA GLU A 88 7.92 -16.55 26.76
C GLU A 88 6.50 -15.95 26.64
N THR A 89 6.36 -14.83 25.94
CA THR A 89 5.05 -14.20 25.70
C THR A 89 4.16 -15.01 24.75
N MET A 90 4.73 -15.84 23.89
CA MET A 90 3.97 -16.70 22.98
C MET A 90 3.46 -17.96 23.68
N ASP A 91 4.21 -18.49 24.65
CA ASP A 91 3.78 -19.67 25.42
C ASP A 91 2.58 -19.35 26.32
N GLU A 92 2.59 -18.17 26.97
CA GLU A 92 1.45 -17.66 27.73
C GLU A 92 0.22 -17.42 26.84
N ALA A 93 0.43 -16.79 25.68
CA ALA A 93 -0.63 -16.59 24.70
C ALA A 93 -1.21 -17.93 24.21
N LEU A 94 -0.36 -18.91 23.92
CA LEU A 94 -0.81 -20.24 23.50
C LEU A 94 -1.62 -20.94 24.59
N ALA A 95 -1.25 -20.80 25.86
CA ALA A 95 -2.03 -21.35 26.98
C ALA A 95 -3.44 -20.75 27.03
N ILE A 96 -3.57 -19.44 26.79
CA ILE A 96 -4.85 -18.75 26.71
C ILE A 96 -5.66 -19.26 25.50
N VAL A 97 -5.05 -19.45 24.33
CA VAL A 97 -5.73 -20.01 23.15
C VAL A 97 -6.31 -21.39 23.47
N LYS A 98 -5.52 -22.28 24.09
CA LYS A 98 -5.95 -23.64 24.46
C LYS A 98 -7.12 -23.61 25.46
N GLN A 99 -7.07 -22.72 26.45
CA GLN A 99 -8.13 -22.61 27.47
C GLN A 99 -9.42 -22.00 26.91
N SER A 100 -9.30 -21.06 25.98
CA SER A 100 -10.44 -20.33 25.42
C SER A 100 -11.12 -21.05 24.26
N GLY A 101 -10.43 -21.96 23.57
CA GLY A 101 -10.97 -22.66 22.40
C GLY A 101 -11.27 -21.74 21.22
N ILE A 102 -10.56 -20.60 21.13
CA ILE A 102 -10.72 -19.62 20.04
C ILE A 102 -9.98 -20.04 18.78
N ALA A 103 -9.05 -20.99 18.87
CA ALA A 103 -8.40 -21.58 17.71
C ALA A 103 -8.08 -23.06 17.94
N HIS A 104 -8.11 -23.83 16.85
CA HIS A 104 -7.79 -25.26 16.82
C HIS A 104 -6.98 -25.59 15.57
N ILE A 105 -6.13 -26.61 15.63
CA ILE A 105 -5.45 -27.14 14.44
C ILE A 105 -5.83 -28.60 14.32
N THR A 106 -6.38 -29.01 13.18
CA THR A 106 -6.74 -30.40 12.90
C THR A 106 -6.10 -30.86 11.60
N ARG A 107 -6.22 -32.16 11.29
CA ARG A 107 -5.73 -32.73 10.04
C ARG A 107 -6.88 -33.42 9.28
N LEU A 108 -7.17 -32.93 8.07
CA LEU A 108 -8.19 -33.47 7.17
C LEU A 108 -7.55 -33.93 5.87
N GLN A 109 -7.72 -35.21 5.51
CA GLN A 109 -7.23 -35.78 4.24
C GLN A 109 -5.74 -35.50 3.96
N GLY A 110 -4.90 -35.49 5.00
CA GLY A 110 -3.46 -35.21 4.88
C GLY A 110 -3.09 -33.73 4.80
N LYS A 111 -4.05 -32.80 4.93
CA LYS A 111 -3.84 -31.36 4.97
C LYS A 111 -4.16 -30.81 6.37
N PHE A 112 -3.35 -29.89 6.88
CA PHE A 112 -3.71 -29.17 8.11
C PHE A 112 -4.84 -28.17 7.85
N VAL A 113 -5.74 -28.05 8.82
CA VAL A 113 -6.79 -27.04 8.84
C VAL A 113 -6.72 -26.28 10.14
N LEU A 114 -6.48 -24.98 10.04
CA LEU A 114 -6.55 -24.03 11.13
C LEU A 114 -7.99 -23.54 11.27
N TRP A 115 -8.55 -23.65 12.46
CA TRP A 115 -9.87 -23.15 12.80
C TRP A 115 -9.71 -21.96 13.72
N VAL A 116 -10.36 -20.84 13.41
CA VAL A 116 -10.36 -19.62 14.23
C VAL A 116 -11.81 -19.23 14.49
N ILE A 117 -12.19 -19.17 15.77
CA ILE A 117 -13.56 -18.90 16.20
C ILE A 117 -13.57 -17.54 16.91
N ILE A 118 -14.14 -16.54 16.25
CA ILE A 118 -14.32 -15.19 16.80
C ILE A 118 -15.69 -15.15 17.48
N ASP A 119 -15.72 -15.63 18.72
CA ASP A 119 -16.92 -15.65 19.56
C ASP A 119 -16.91 -14.49 20.57
N GLU A 120 -17.89 -13.58 20.42
CA GLU A 120 -18.00 -12.39 21.24
C GLU A 120 -18.18 -12.69 22.74
N ARG A 121 -18.89 -13.78 23.09
CA ARG A 121 -19.13 -14.15 24.49
C ARG A 121 -17.89 -14.73 25.12
N VAL A 122 -17.19 -15.61 24.40
CA VAL A 122 -15.93 -16.22 24.86
C VAL A 122 -14.88 -15.12 25.05
N ILE A 123 -14.71 -14.26 24.05
CA ILE A 123 -13.73 -13.17 24.08
C ILE A 123 -14.02 -12.21 25.26
N LYS A 124 -15.27 -11.77 25.45
CA LYS A 124 -15.64 -10.90 26.58
C LYS A 124 -15.46 -11.58 27.95
N GLY A 125 -15.73 -12.88 28.02
CA GLY A 125 -15.51 -13.68 29.23
C GLY A 125 -14.02 -13.74 29.60
N PHE A 126 -13.15 -14.06 28.65
CA PHE A 126 -11.71 -14.12 28.88
C PHE A 126 -11.08 -12.75 29.15
N ALA A 127 -11.57 -11.70 28.49
CA ALA A 127 -11.16 -10.31 28.74
C ALA A 127 -11.35 -9.87 30.20
N SER A 128 -12.34 -10.44 30.90
CA SER A 128 -12.59 -10.13 32.32
C SER A 128 -11.59 -10.80 33.27
N SER A 129 -10.93 -11.87 32.83
CA SER A 129 -9.99 -12.67 33.63
C SER A 129 -8.52 -12.48 33.21
N HIS A 130 -8.29 -11.86 32.04
CA HIS A 130 -6.98 -11.61 31.47
C HIS A 130 -6.94 -10.17 30.94
N GLU A 131 -6.40 -9.24 31.74
CA GLU A 131 -6.39 -7.79 31.42
C GLU A 131 -5.75 -7.49 30.05
N ASP A 132 -4.74 -8.27 29.65
CA ASP A 132 -4.03 -8.07 28.39
C ASP A 132 -4.72 -8.66 27.15
N PHE A 133 -5.74 -9.51 27.33
CA PHE A 133 -6.39 -10.28 26.25
C PHE A 133 -6.94 -9.40 25.13
N MET A 134 -7.54 -8.26 25.50
CA MET A 134 -8.15 -7.31 24.56
C MET A 134 -7.25 -6.15 24.17
N THR A 135 -5.98 -6.16 24.61
CA THR A 135 -5.01 -5.18 24.15
C THR A 135 -4.57 -5.50 22.72
N ARG A 136 -4.11 -4.48 22.00
CA ARG A 136 -3.53 -4.67 20.65
C ARG A 136 -2.41 -5.70 20.63
N LYS A 137 -1.60 -5.76 21.70
CA LYS A 137 -0.50 -6.72 21.84
C LYS A 137 -0.99 -8.12 22.19
N GLY A 138 -1.99 -8.25 23.05
CA GLY A 138 -2.54 -9.54 23.46
C GLY A 138 -3.11 -10.32 22.27
N LEU A 139 -4.01 -9.71 21.49
CA LEU A 139 -4.61 -10.36 20.33
C LEU A 139 -3.57 -10.72 19.26
N MET A 140 -2.59 -9.83 19.04
CA MET A 140 -1.44 -10.11 18.19
C MET A 140 -0.67 -11.36 18.66
N HIS A 141 -0.32 -11.43 19.95
CA HIS A 141 0.42 -12.56 20.50
C HIS A 141 -0.37 -13.88 20.41
N LEU A 142 -1.69 -13.86 20.63
CA LEU A 142 -2.55 -15.03 20.47
C LEU A 142 -2.51 -15.56 19.03
N GLY A 143 -2.69 -14.68 18.04
CA GLY A 143 -2.66 -15.07 16.63
C GLY A 143 -1.29 -15.59 16.20
N LEU A 144 -0.21 -14.91 16.60
CA LEU A 144 1.15 -15.33 16.27
C LEU A 144 1.51 -16.67 16.93
N ALA A 145 1.08 -16.92 18.17
CA ALA A 145 1.31 -18.20 18.85
C ALA A 145 0.63 -19.39 18.13
N VAL A 146 -0.56 -19.16 17.57
CA VAL A 146 -1.27 -20.15 16.75
C VAL A 146 -0.51 -20.41 15.44
N MET A 147 -0.07 -19.35 14.76
CA MET A 147 0.69 -19.49 13.51
C MET A 147 2.05 -20.15 13.72
N GLU A 148 2.74 -19.84 14.82
CA GLU A 148 3.98 -20.49 15.21
C GLU A 148 3.78 -21.99 15.48
N SER A 149 2.64 -22.37 16.08
CA SER A 149 2.29 -23.77 16.32
C SER A 149 1.99 -24.50 15.00
N LEU A 150 1.24 -23.88 14.09
CA LEU A 150 0.98 -24.41 12.76
C LEU A 150 2.28 -24.61 11.97
N ALA A 151 3.17 -23.62 11.98
CA ALA A 151 4.45 -23.70 11.28
C ALA A 151 5.32 -24.85 11.81
N LYS A 152 5.40 -25.02 13.14
CA LYS A 152 6.11 -26.15 13.76
C LYS A 152 5.55 -27.50 13.31
N LEU A 153 4.22 -27.63 13.24
CA LEU A 153 3.56 -28.87 12.80
C LEU A 153 3.83 -29.19 11.33
N GLU A 154 3.67 -28.21 10.44
CA GLU A 154 3.94 -28.39 9.01
C GLU A 154 5.40 -28.80 8.75
N ILE A 155 6.36 -28.14 9.41
CA ILE A 155 7.79 -28.46 9.22
C ILE A 155 8.14 -29.83 9.83
N GLN A 156 7.50 -30.25 10.92
CA GLN A 156 7.68 -31.59 11.48
C GLN A 156 7.16 -32.68 10.54
N GLU A 157 6.04 -32.44 9.86
CA GLU A 157 5.41 -33.43 8.97
C GLU A 157 6.28 -33.77 7.76
N VAL A 158 6.97 -32.78 7.18
CA VAL A 158 7.91 -32.96 6.06
C VAL A 158 9.01 -33.99 6.36
N CYS A 159 9.31 -34.25 7.64
CA CYS A 159 10.33 -35.21 8.05
C CYS A 159 9.84 -36.65 8.24
N THR A 160 8.53 -36.93 8.09
CA THR A 160 7.94 -38.24 8.43
C THR A 160 7.81 -39.24 7.28
N GLY A 161 8.22 -38.86 6.05
CA GLY A 161 8.32 -39.79 4.91
C GLY A 161 7.00 -40.09 4.18
N GLU A 162 5.90 -39.46 4.59
CA GLU A 162 4.64 -39.39 3.81
C GLU A 162 4.87 -38.52 2.55
N PRO A 163 4.21 -38.81 1.41
CA PRO A 163 4.37 -38.02 0.19
C PRO A 163 4.05 -36.56 0.48
N ILE A 164 5.03 -35.69 0.23
CA ILE A 164 4.93 -34.24 0.41
C ILE A 164 3.80 -33.76 -0.51
N ASN A 165 2.62 -33.53 0.06
CA ASN A 165 1.66 -32.65 -0.57
C ASN A 165 2.14 -31.25 -0.18
N ASP A 166 2.76 -30.53 -1.11
CA ASP A 166 3.37 -29.20 -0.94
C ASP A 166 2.30 -28.10 -0.65
N GLN A 167 1.16 -28.48 -0.06
CA GLN A 167 -0.03 -27.67 0.14
C GLN A 167 0.04 -27.00 1.51
N ALA A 168 -0.07 -25.67 1.50
CA ALA A 168 -0.21 -24.87 2.72
C ALA A 168 -1.53 -25.19 3.42
N ALA A 169 -1.68 -24.99 4.73
CA ALA A 169 -2.92 -25.27 5.44
C ALA A 169 -4.14 -24.51 4.88
N ALA A 170 -5.34 -25.05 5.11
CA ALA A 170 -6.58 -24.27 4.97
C ALA A 170 -6.88 -23.55 6.28
N CYS A 171 -7.49 -22.36 6.22
CA CYS A 171 -7.94 -21.62 7.40
C CYS A 171 -9.45 -21.41 7.36
N VAL A 172 -10.14 -21.76 8.43
CA VAL A 172 -11.58 -21.56 8.61
C VAL A 172 -11.77 -20.52 9.70
N VAL A 173 -12.39 -19.39 9.36
CA VAL A 173 -12.71 -18.31 10.30
C VAL A 173 -14.21 -18.24 10.51
N GLU A 174 -14.67 -18.51 11.72
CA GLU A 174 -16.09 -18.47 12.07
C GLU A 174 -16.42 -17.26 12.97
N PHE A 175 -17.36 -16.43 12.54
CA PHE A 175 -17.85 -15.31 13.33
C PHE A 175 -19.11 -15.69 14.12
N ARG A 176 -19.02 -15.63 15.45
CA ARG A 176 -20.13 -15.82 16.39
C ARG A 176 -20.39 -14.53 17.15
N LEU A 177 -20.91 -13.54 16.43
CA LEU A 177 -21.15 -12.18 16.93
C LEU A 177 -22.62 -11.98 17.30
N ALA A 178 -22.89 -11.18 18.33
CA ALA A 178 -24.27 -10.80 18.67
C ALA A 178 -24.86 -9.86 17.60
N PRO A 179 -26.20 -9.85 17.42
CA PRO A 179 -26.87 -8.86 16.56
C PRO A 179 -26.64 -7.43 17.08
N LEU A 180 -26.49 -6.48 16.16
CA LEU A 180 -26.34 -5.06 16.52
C LEU A 180 -27.63 -4.53 17.17
N PRO A 181 -27.55 -3.82 18.31
CA PRO A 181 -28.69 -3.10 18.84
C PRO A 181 -29.06 -1.94 17.92
N THR A 182 -30.35 -1.77 17.64
CA THR A 182 -30.91 -0.82 16.65
C THR A 182 -30.75 0.67 17.01
N ALA A 183 -30.10 1.03 18.12
CA ALA A 183 -29.87 2.42 18.49
C ALA A 183 -28.75 2.57 19.54
N GLN A 184 -27.57 3.07 19.13
CA GLN A 184 -26.70 3.99 19.89
C GLN A 184 -25.38 4.26 19.13
N PRO A 185 -25.11 5.50 18.66
CA PRO A 185 -23.92 5.84 17.87
C PRO A 185 -22.73 6.42 18.67
N GLU A 186 -22.47 5.98 19.92
CA GLU A 186 -21.45 6.63 20.77
C GLU A 186 -20.37 5.71 21.38
N ARG A 187 -20.24 4.45 20.94
CA ARG A 187 -19.08 3.60 21.30
C ARG A 187 -18.60 2.80 20.10
N ILE A 188 -17.27 2.70 19.95
CA ILE A 188 -16.61 1.74 19.03
C ILE A 188 -17.24 0.37 19.28
N SER A 189 -17.85 -0.22 18.26
CA SER A 189 -18.52 -1.51 18.44
C SER A 189 -17.48 -2.58 18.73
N PHE A 190 -17.88 -3.69 19.35
CA PHE A 190 -16.99 -4.84 19.56
C PHE A 190 -16.40 -5.33 18.22
N ARG A 191 -17.17 -5.20 17.13
CA ARG A 191 -16.77 -5.56 15.76
C ARG A 191 -15.66 -4.64 15.25
N ASP A 192 -15.84 -3.33 15.37
CA ASP A 192 -14.84 -2.33 14.96
C ASP A 192 -13.54 -2.50 15.74
N MET A 193 -13.64 -2.77 17.04
CA MET A 193 -12.48 -3.03 17.88
C MET A 193 -11.73 -4.28 17.41
N ILE A 194 -12.41 -5.40 17.15
CA ILE A 194 -11.75 -6.62 16.68
C ILE A 194 -11.17 -6.41 15.28
N ALA A 195 -11.89 -5.78 14.36
CA ALA A 195 -11.41 -5.48 13.00
C ALA A 195 -10.12 -4.65 13.02
N GLN A 196 -10.12 -3.51 13.75
CA GLN A 196 -8.95 -2.65 13.89
C GLN A 196 -7.72 -3.35 14.50
N ARG A 197 -7.93 -4.40 15.31
CA ARG A 197 -6.83 -5.16 15.94
C ARG A 197 -6.35 -6.33 15.10
N LEU A 198 -7.21 -6.88 14.24
CA LEU A 198 -6.85 -7.96 13.33
C LEU A 198 -6.04 -7.50 12.12
N ILE A 199 -6.16 -6.24 11.68
CA ILE A 199 -5.37 -5.66 10.56
C ILE A 199 -3.86 -5.85 10.78
N ASP A 200 -3.37 -5.54 11.98
CA ASP A 200 -1.95 -5.69 12.29
C ASP A 200 -1.51 -7.17 12.29
N LEU A 201 -2.39 -8.06 12.76
CA LEU A 201 -2.12 -9.48 12.82
C LEU A 201 -2.03 -10.06 11.41
N VAL A 202 -3.00 -9.75 10.54
CA VAL A 202 -2.99 -10.16 9.13
C VAL A 202 -1.72 -9.67 8.43
N SER A 203 -1.35 -8.40 8.64
CA SER A 203 -0.12 -7.82 8.09
C SER A 203 1.14 -8.54 8.60
N SER A 204 1.14 -8.98 9.86
CA SER A 204 2.26 -9.70 10.47
C SER A 204 2.35 -11.15 9.99
N ILE A 205 1.19 -11.82 9.85
CA ILE A 205 1.08 -13.16 9.27
C ILE A 205 1.62 -13.16 7.85
N ASP A 206 1.18 -12.20 7.05
CA ASP A 206 1.59 -12.08 5.65
C ASP A 206 3.11 -11.95 5.48
N ARG A 207 3.73 -11.14 6.33
CA ARG A 207 5.15 -10.82 6.25
C ARG A 207 6.04 -11.95 6.77
N HIS A 208 5.58 -12.71 7.77
CA HIS A 208 6.43 -13.60 8.57
C HIS A 208 6.04 -15.08 8.53
N TYR A 209 4.87 -15.43 7.99
CA TYR A 209 4.41 -16.81 7.81
C TYR A 209 4.03 -17.10 6.34
N PRO A 210 4.95 -16.84 5.38
CA PRO A 210 4.68 -17.04 3.95
C PRO A 210 4.37 -18.50 3.62
N SER A 211 3.38 -18.71 2.73
CA SER A 211 2.96 -20.04 2.24
C SER A 211 2.57 -21.04 3.34
N LEU A 212 2.14 -20.55 4.51
CA LEU A 212 1.64 -21.40 5.58
C LEU A 212 0.14 -21.65 5.47
N VAL A 213 -0.62 -20.73 4.89
CA VAL A 213 -2.05 -20.88 4.59
C VAL A 213 -2.31 -20.40 3.16
N ASP A 214 -3.07 -21.17 2.37
CA ASP A 214 -3.37 -20.86 0.96
C ASP A 214 -4.86 -20.64 0.64
N ILE A 215 -5.77 -21.13 1.49
CA ILE A 215 -7.21 -21.05 1.27
C ILE A 215 -7.91 -20.65 2.57
N PHE A 216 -8.86 -19.71 2.46
CA PHE A 216 -9.66 -19.23 3.58
C PHE A 216 -11.14 -19.55 3.38
N TYR A 217 -11.80 -20.04 4.42
CA TYR A 217 -13.26 -20.20 4.48
C TYR A 217 -13.78 -19.31 5.60
N VAL A 218 -14.59 -18.31 5.27
CA VAL A 218 -15.12 -17.40 6.27
C VAL A 218 -16.62 -17.61 6.43
N ILE A 219 -17.02 -17.99 7.64
CA ILE A 219 -18.39 -18.37 7.99
C ILE A 219 -19.04 -17.25 8.81
N ASN A 220 -20.28 -16.90 8.44
CA ASN A 220 -21.07 -15.81 9.02
C ASN A 220 -20.36 -14.43 8.99
N PRO A 221 -19.75 -14.04 7.86
CA PRO A 221 -19.17 -12.71 7.75
C PRO A 221 -20.26 -11.64 7.89
N SER A 222 -20.10 -10.65 8.79
CA SER A 222 -20.93 -9.44 8.70
C SER A 222 -20.35 -8.51 7.64
N GLU A 223 -21.17 -7.99 6.72
CA GLU A 223 -20.73 -7.09 5.63
C GLU A 223 -19.88 -5.93 6.14
N GLU A 224 -20.28 -5.31 7.25
CA GLU A 224 -19.55 -4.22 7.91
C GLU A 224 -18.14 -4.63 8.37
N PHE A 225 -17.98 -5.87 8.85
CA PHE A 225 -16.68 -6.35 9.32
C PHE A 225 -15.70 -6.51 8.17
N PHE A 226 -16.15 -7.03 7.02
CA PHE A 226 -15.32 -7.14 5.82
C PHE A 226 -14.92 -5.78 5.25
N LEU A 227 -15.86 -4.83 5.19
CA LEU A 227 -15.58 -3.47 4.72
C LEU A 227 -14.58 -2.72 5.63
N SER A 228 -14.51 -3.10 6.91
CA SER A 228 -13.61 -2.48 7.90
C SER A 228 -12.25 -3.16 8.03
N LEU A 229 -12.10 -4.39 7.53
CA LEU A 229 -10.89 -5.19 7.67
C LEU A 229 -10.03 -4.98 6.44
N ASP A 230 -8.93 -4.25 6.59
CA ASP A 230 -7.92 -4.04 5.55
C ASP A 230 -7.12 -5.34 5.33
N VAL A 231 -7.67 -6.26 4.53
CA VAL A 231 -7.07 -7.55 4.19
C VAL A 231 -6.44 -7.47 2.80
N PRO A 232 -5.14 -7.79 2.65
CA PRO A 232 -4.51 -7.84 1.33
C PRO A 232 -5.29 -8.71 0.32
N ASP A 233 -5.46 -8.22 -0.91
CA ASP A 233 -6.27 -8.88 -1.95
C ASP A 233 -5.87 -10.32 -2.23
N LYS A 234 -4.59 -10.68 -2.05
CA LYS A 234 -4.12 -12.07 -2.16
C LYS A 234 -4.79 -13.03 -1.19
N PHE A 235 -5.20 -12.59 0.00
CA PHE A 235 -5.97 -13.45 0.91
C PHE A 235 -7.44 -13.50 0.47
N LEU A 236 -7.97 -12.39 -0.03
CA LEU A 236 -9.35 -12.30 -0.54
C LEU A 236 -9.55 -13.19 -1.79
N ALA A 237 -8.57 -13.23 -2.69
CA ALA A 237 -8.61 -14.02 -3.92
C ALA A 237 -8.82 -15.53 -3.69
N TYR A 238 -8.39 -16.03 -2.53
CA TYR A 238 -8.55 -17.43 -2.12
C TYR A 238 -9.50 -17.60 -0.92
N THR A 239 -10.39 -16.63 -0.70
CA THR A 239 -11.40 -16.67 0.36
C THR A 239 -12.76 -17.10 -0.19
N THR A 240 -13.38 -18.10 0.44
CA THR A 240 -14.78 -18.49 0.22
C THR A 240 -15.64 -18.03 1.38
N LEU A 241 -16.69 -17.25 1.11
CA LEU A 241 -17.65 -16.81 2.12
C LEU A 241 -18.82 -17.78 2.22
N LEU A 242 -19.18 -18.17 3.45
CA LEU A 242 -20.25 -19.11 3.75
C LEU A 242 -21.25 -18.48 4.72
N SER A 243 -22.55 -18.59 4.40
CA SER A 243 -23.64 -18.13 5.26
C SER A 243 -24.07 -19.16 6.29
N ASN A 244 -23.74 -20.44 6.09
CA ASN A 244 -23.98 -21.49 7.07
C ASN A 244 -22.72 -22.34 7.26
N ARG A 245 -22.43 -22.71 8.51
CA ARG A 245 -21.26 -23.53 8.87
C ARG A 245 -21.33 -24.95 8.29
N GLU A 246 -22.55 -25.46 8.09
CA GLU A 246 -22.80 -26.81 7.58
C GLU A 246 -22.41 -26.96 6.10
N ASP A 247 -22.35 -25.86 5.35
CA ASP A 247 -21.98 -25.86 3.94
C ASP A 247 -20.49 -26.18 3.72
N LEU A 248 -19.67 -26.08 4.77
CA LEU A 248 -18.23 -26.32 4.72
C LEU A 248 -17.89 -27.74 4.27
N VAL A 249 -18.76 -28.72 4.57
CA VAL A 249 -18.62 -30.12 4.13
C VAL A 249 -18.53 -30.25 2.60
N HIS A 250 -19.13 -29.32 1.84
CA HIS A 250 -19.08 -29.33 0.39
C HIS A 250 -17.71 -28.94 -0.18
N TYR A 251 -16.89 -28.24 0.62
CA TYR A 251 -15.58 -27.74 0.21
C TYR A 251 -14.43 -28.59 0.75
N LEU A 252 -14.50 -28.96 2.04
CA LEU A 252 -13.46 -29.73 2.73
C LEU A 252 -13.79 -31.23 2.85
N GLY A 253 -14.96 -31.64 2.38
CA GLY A 253 -15.41 -33.04 2.30
C GLY A 253 -16.02 -33.58 3.60
N LYS A 254 -16.47 -34.84 3.55
CA LYS A 254 -17.16 -35.50 4.67
C LYS A 254 -16.35 -35.65 5.96
N ALA A 255 -15.03 -35.55 5.89
CA ALA A 255 -14.15 -35.70 7.05
C ALA A 255 -14.14 -34.46 7.97
N VAL A 256 -14.77 -33.36 7.54
CA VAL A 256 -14.99 -32.16 8.34
C VAL A 256 -15.71 -32.50 9.66
N PRO A 257 -15.42 -31.80 10.78
CA PRO A 257 -16.08 -32.04 12.07
C PRO A 257 -17.60 -31.97 12.00
N VAL A 258 -18.28 -32.72 12.88
CA VAL A 258 -19.76 -32.74 12.97
C VAL A 258 -20.38 -31.35 13.13
N GLU A 259 -19.69 -30.40 13.76
CA GLU A 259 -20.18 -29.04 13.97
C GLU A 259 -20.27 -28.21 12.67
N TYR A 260 -19.63 -28.67 11.59
CA TYR A 260 -19.58 -28.01 10.28
C TYR A 260 -20.20 -28.88 9.17
N GLY A 261 -21.17 -29.72 9.54
CA GLY A 261 -21.97 -30.51 8.59
C GLY A 261 -21.32 -31.79 8.08
N GLY A 262 -20.15 -32.17 8.61
CA GLY A 262 -19.44 -33.40 8.23
C GLY A 262 -19.75 -34.61 9.12
N GLU A 263 -19.06 -35.71 8.83
CA GLU A 263 -19.10 -37.00 9.54
C GLU A 263 -17.82 -37.21 10.39
N GLY A 264 -16.94 -36.21 10.47
CA GLY A 264 -15.68 -36.27 11.23
C GLY A 264 -15.85 -36.05 12.73
N GLU A 265 -14.81 -36.34 13.50
CA GLU A 265 -14.77 -36.12 14.96
C GLU A 265 -14.86 -34.63 15.33
N SER A 266 -15.29 -34.32 16.56
CA SER A 266 -15.40 -32.94 17.04
C SER A 266 -14.05 -32.21 17.01
N LEU A 267 -14.06 -30.89 16.82
CA LEU A 267 -12.84 -30.06 16.89
C LEU A 267 -12.03 -30.30 18.17
N ALA A 268 -12.70 -30.53 19.31
CA ALA A 268 -12.04 -30.73 20.59
C ALA A 268 -11.29 -32.08 20.68
N ASP A 269 -11.72 -33.08 19.92
CA ASP A 269 -11.20 -34.45 20.02
C ASP A 269 -9.89 -34.65 19.22
N ARG A 270 -9.64 -33.78 18.22
CA ARG A 270 -8.45 -33.85 17.33
C ARG A 270 -7.66 -32.55 17.22
N ASP A 271 -7.62 -31.78 18.30
CA ASP A 271 -6.86 -30.54 18.32
C ASP A 271 -5.38 -30.77 18.63
N TYR A 272 -4.53 -30.50 17.64
CA TYR A 272 -3.07 -30.54 17.78
C TYR A 272 -2.54 -29.44 18.71
N LEU A 273 -3.31 -28.39 19.00
CA LEU A 273 -2.92 -27.38 19.98
C LEU A 273 -3.05 -27.89 21.42
N VAL A 274 -4.03 -28.73 21.74
CA VAL A 274 -4.31 -29.16 23.12
C VAL A 274 -3.56 -30.46 23.49
N GLY A 275 -3.28 -31.33 22.52
CA GLY A 275 -2.57 -32.59 22.74
C GLY A 275 -3.44 -33.64 23.44
N THR A 276 -3.28 -34.91 23.04
CA THR A 276 -4.04 -36.08 23.54
C THR A 276 -3.67 -36.49 24.98
N GLU A 277 -3.61 -35.56 25.93
CA GLU A 277 -3.27 -35.86 27.33
C GLU A 277 -4.40 -35.54 28.35
N GLN A 278 -5.60 -35.17 27.92
CA GLN A 278 -6.71 -34.87 28.86
C GLN A 278 -7.98 -35.73 28.71
N ILE A 279 -7.99 -36.77 27.87
CA ILE A 279 -9.21 -37.61 27.71
C ILE A 279 -9.38 -38.66 28.83
N GLU A 280 -8.40 -38.87 29.73
CA GLU A 280 -8.50 -39.92 30.77
C GLU A 280 -9.00 -39.50 32.16
N GLN A 281 -9.55 -38.29 32.36
CA GLN A 281 -10.07 -37.91 33.70
C GLN A 281 -11.58 -37.75 33.83
N ASN A 282 -12.37 -37.89 32.77
CA ASN A 282 -13.84 -37.76 32.86
C ASN A 282 -14.63 -38.99 32.41
N GLN A 283 -14.09 -40.19 32.59
CA GLN A 283 -14.87 -41.43 32.56
C GLN A 283 -14.83 -42.15 33.92
N GLN A 284 -15.59 -41.63 34.88
CA GLN A 284 -16.21 -42.44 35.92
C GLN A 284 -17.70 -42.06 36.05
N SER A 285 -18.54 -42.95 35.51
CA SER A 285 -20.01 -43.02 35.54
C SER A 285 -20.57 -43.27 36.97
N PRO A 286 -21.88 -43.55 37.22
CA PRO A 286 -23.09 -43.47 36.37
C PRO A 286 -24.39 -42.98 37.08
N GLY A 287 -25.43 -42.65 36.29
CA GLY A 287 -26.72 -43.33 36.45
C GLY A 287 -28.01 -42.52 36.68
N ARG A 288 -29.05 -42.96 35.94
CA ARG A 288 -30.53 -42.90 36.20
C ARG A 288 -31.20 -41.52 36.07
N ALA A 289 -32.40 -41.36 35.51
CA ALA A 289 -33.43 -42.28 35.03
C ALA A 289 -34.44 -41.52 34.13
N ALA A 290 -35.22 -42.30 33.34
CA ALA A 290 -36.66 -42.17 33.01
C ALA A 290 -37.18 -40.82 32.47
N ALA A 291 -37.96 -40.65 31.39
CA ALA A 291 -39.03 -41.41 30.72
C ALA A 291 -40.18 -40.39 30.48
N GLY A 292 -40.94 -40.55 29.39
CA GLY A 292 -42.19 -39.82 29.11
C GLY A 292 -42.14 -39.10 27.76
N GLU A 293 -42.51 -39.75 26.65
CA GLU A 293 -43.88 -39.86 26.08
C GLU A 293 -44.42 -38.50 25.57
N ALA A 294 -44.50 -38.33 24.24
CA ALA A 294 -45.71 -38.48 23.38
C ALA A 294 -46.45 -37.12 23.25
N GLN A 295 -47.00 -36.61 22.15
CA GLN A 295 -47.60 -37.06 20.88
C GLN A 295 -47.50 -35.85 19.90
N GLN A 296 -47.18 -35.98 18.60
CA GLN A 296 -47.96 -36.49 17.47
C GLN A 296 -49.10 -35.57 16.95
N VAL A 297 -49.16 -35.49 15.61
CA VAL A 297 -50.29 -35.14 14.70
C VAL A 297 -50.31 -33.66 14.23
N ASP A 298 -49.87 -33.28 13.02
CA ASP A 298 -50.30 -33.58 11.62
C ASP A 298 -51.23 -32.47 11.04
N SER A 299 -51.19 -32.35 9.71
CA SER A 299 -52.11 -31.72 8.76
C SER A 299 -51.86 -30.27 8.26
N GLN A 300 -51.33 -30.23 7.03
CA GLN A 300 -51.89 -29.63 5.80
C GLN A 300 -52.55 -28.24 5.87
N THR A 301 -52.10 -27.29 5.03
CA THR A 301 -52.82 -26.84 3.80
C THR A 301 -52.10 -25.66 3.11
N GLU A 302 -51.83 -25.80 1.81
CA GLU A 302 -51.81 -24.72 0.81
C GLU A 302 -53.26 -24.47 0.29
N PRO A 303 -53.62 -23.48 -0.58
CA PRO A 303 -52.79 -22.64 -1.48
C PRO A 303 -53.22 -21.15 -1.60
N GLY A 304 -52.50 -20.36 -2.41
CA GLY A 304 -52.98 -19.02 -2.83
C GLY A 304 -52.09 -18.29 -3.83
N VAL A 305 -52.40 -18.46 -5.12
CA VAL A 305 -51.80 -17.83 -6.31
C VAL A 305 -52.03 -16.31 -6.35
N GLY A 306 -51.02 -15.57 -6.83
CA GLY A 306 -51.17 -14.16 -7.25
C GLY A 306 -49.96 -13.64 -8.01
N ALA A 307 -49.94 -13.83 -9.33
CA ALA A 307 -48.94 -13.31 -10.24
C ALA A 307 -49.12 -11.80 -10.50
N LEU A 308 -48.01 -11.09 -10.72
CA LEU A 308 -47.93 -9.89 -11.57
C LEU A 308 -46.48 -9.71 -12.07
N GLN A 309 -46.32 -9.77 -13.38
CA GLN A 309 -45.12 -9.47 -14.16
C GLN A 309 -45.02 -7.96 -14.42
N THR A 310 -43.80 -7.45 -14.55
CA THR A 310 -43.38 -6.39 -15.50
C THR A 310 -41.84 -6.35 -15.45
N GLU A 311 -41.14 -7.01 -16.37
CA GLU A 311 -40.71 -6.56 -17.71
C GLU A 311 -39.34 -5.87 -17.72
N GLN A 312 -38.41 -6.57 -18.38
CA GLN A 312 -37.06 -6.19 -18.78
C GLN A 312 -37.10 -5.16 -19.91
N VAL A 313 -36.12 -4.26 -19.94
CA VAL A 313 -35.71 -3.58 -21.17
C VAL A 313 -34.24 -3.92 -21.42
N HIS A 314 -34.01 -4.72 -22.46
CA HIS A 314 -32.72 -4.93 -23.10
C HIS A 314 -32.50 -3.86 -24.16
N ALA A 315 -31.28 -3.32 -24.24
CA ALA A 315 -30.74 -2.78 -25.46
C ALA A 315 -29.31 -3.32 -25.64
N ASN A 316 -29.14 -4.23 -26.60
CA ASN A 316 -27.86 -4.68 -27.14
C ASN A 316 -27.44 -3.71 -28.24
N LEU A 317 -26.15 -3.36 -28.33
CA LEU A 317 -25.43 -3.17 -29.60
C LEU A 317 -23.91 -3.34 -29.41
N THR A 318 -23.42 -4.46 -29.96
CA THR A 318 -22.16 -4.66 -30.71
C THR A 318 -20.78 -4.49 -30.05
N SER A 319 -20.13 -5.65 -29.87
CA SER A 319 -18.72 -6.01 -30.13
C SER A 319 -17.67 -4.90 -30.27
N SER A 320 -16.71 -4.92 -29.34
CA SER A 320 -15.29 -4.74 -29.64
C SER A 320 -14.51 -5.65 -28.68
N ASP A 321 -13.49 -6.35 -29.17
CA ASP A 321 -12.44 -6.91 -28.31
C ASP A 321 -11.98 -5.84 -27.29
N PRO A 322 -11.55 -6.21 -26.07
CA PRO A 322 -10.99 -5.23 -25.15
C PRO A 322 -9.85 -4.49 -25.88
N PRO A 323 -9.84 -3.15 -25.87
CA PRO A 323 -8.77 -2.41 -26.52
C PRO A 323 -7.44 -2.86 -25.92
N GLU A 324 -6.46 -3.20 -26.76
CA GLU A 324 -5.09 -3.43 -26.29
C GLU A 324 -4.66 -2.27 -25.39
N PRO A 325 -4.06 -2.53 -24.21
CA PRO A 325 -3.63 -1.48 -23.30
C PRO A 325 -2.77 -0.46 -24.03
N ARG A 326 -3.18 0.80 -24.01
CA ARG A 326 -2.54 1.85 -24.81
C ARG A 326 -1.31 2.35 -24.06
N LEU A 327 -0.16 1.73 -24.33
CA LEU A 327 1.13 2.11 -23.76
C LEU A 327 1.73 3.33 -24.49
N ILE A 328 2.02 4.40 -23.75
CA ILE A 328 2.68 5.61 -24.25
C ILE A 328 3.96 5.83 -23.42
N PHE A 329 5.06 6.25 -24.04
CA PHE A 329 6.31 6.56 -23.36
C PHE A 329 7.01 7.75 -24.01
N SER A 330 8.00 8.33 -23.33
CA SER A 330 8.77 9.47 -23.84
C SER A 330 9.88 9.00 -24.77
N GLU A 331 9.96 9.57 -25.97
CA GLU A 331 11.07 9.32 -26.89
C GLU A 331 12.42 9.81 -26.35
N ARG A 332 12.43 10.81 -25.46
CA ARG A 332 13.66 11.35 -24.87
C ARG A 332 14.29 10.39 -23.87
N ILE A 333 13.46 9.66 -23.13
CA ILE A 333 13.89 8.64 -22.16
C ILE A 333 14.15 7.30 -22.87
N GLY A 334 13.32 6.98 -23.86
CA GLY A 334 13.31 5.70 -24.56
C GLY A 334 12.20 4.77 -24.07
N PRO A 335 12.08 3.57 -24.66
CA PRO A 335 11.04 2.61 -24.29
C PRO A 335 11.18 2.17 -22.83
N PRO A 336 10.05 1.93 -22.11
CA PRO A 336 10.09 1.53 -20.71
C PRO A 336 10.78 0.18 -20.57
N THR A 337 11.75 0.11 -19.65
CA THR A 337 12.48 -1.12 -19.35
C THR A 337 11.77 -1.97 -18.30
N ILE A 338 10.92 -1.33 -17.51
CA ILE A 338 10.08 -1.93 -16.47
C ILE A 338 8.65 -1.46 -16.72
N ILE A 339 7.72 -2.40 -16.88
CA ILE A 339 6.28 -2.14 -16.91
C ILE A 339 5.69 -2.98 -15.78
N LEU A 340 5.09 -2.30 -14.81
CA LEU A 340 4.43 -2.90 -13.66
C LEU A 340 2.97 -3.20 -14.03
N ASP A 341 2.47 -4.33 -13.54
CA ASP A 341 1.07 -4.71 -13.68
C ASP A 341 0.20 -3.78 -12.80
N PRO A 342 -0.86 -3.14 -13.34
CA PRO A 342 -1.77 -2.33 -12.54
C PRO A 342 -2.32 -3.05 -11.30
N GLU A 343 -2.59 -4.35 -11.38
CA GLU A 343 -3.11 -5.14 -10.25
C GLU A 343 -2.08 -5.24 -9.10
N ASP A 344 -0.79 -5.32 -9.43
CA ASP A 344 0.30 -5.32 -8.43
C ASP A 344 0.39 -4.00 -7.68
N LEU A 345 -0.04 -2.89 -8.29
CA LEU A 345 0.02 -1.55 -7.72
C LEU A 345 -1.15 -1.22 -6.79
N GLU A 346 -2.29 -1.88 -6.97
CA GLU A 346 -3.48 -1.68 -6.12
C GLU A 346 -3.20 -2.12 -4.69
N SER A 347 -2.56 -3.29 -4.53
CA SER A 347 -2.20 -3.90 -3.25
C SER A 347 -0.83 -3.47 -2.69
N ALA A 348 -0.08 -2.64 -3.43
CA ALA A 348 1.25 -2.20 -3.03
C ALA A 348 1.22 -1.26 -1.82
N THR A 349 2.21 -1.40 -0.94
CA THR A 349 2.32 -0.57 0.28
C THR A 349 2.55 0.89 -0.11
N GLU A 350 1.67 1.77 0.34
CA GLU A 350 1.77 3.20 0.07
C GLU A 350 2.75 3.88 1.05
N LEU A 351 3.70 4.64 0.50
CA LEU A 351 4.68 5.38 1.28
C LEU A 351 4.07 6.61 1.97
N CYS A 352 3.05 7.21 1.35
CA CYS A 352 2.37 8.42 1.83
C CYS A 352 0.85 8.23 1.85
N PRO A 353 0.31 7.39 2.76
CA PRO A 353 -1.11 7.08 2.80
C PRO A 353 -1.97 8.32 3.05
N GLY A 354 -3.07 8.45 2.30
CA GLY A 354 -4.03 9.56 2.42
C GLY A 354 -3.71 10.81 1.59
N LYS A 355 -2.65 10.82 0.78
CA LYS A 355 -2.39 11.88 -0.20
C LYS A 355 -3.41 11.77 -1.34
N MET A 356 -4.17 12.85 -1.60
CA MET A 356 -5.07 12.89 -2.76
C MET A 356 -4.26 13.00 -4.06
N GLY A 357 -4.66 12.26 -5.10
CA GLY A 357 -4.05 12.32 -6.43
C GLY A 357 -3.07 11.17 -6.70
N ALA A 358 -1.82 11.50 -7.05
CA ALA A 358 -0.81 10.50 -7.38
C ALA A 358 -0.39 9.69 -6.15
N ARG A 359 -0.44 8.36 -6.26
CA ARG A 359 0.01 7.42 -5.23
C ARG A 359 1.50 7.16 -5.39
N ILE A 360 2.20 6.98 -4.27
CA ILE A 360 3.60 6.56 -4.26
C ILE A 360 3.68 5.26 -3.48
N VAL A 361 3.95 4.17 -4.18
CA VAL A 361 3.97 2.81 -3.59
C VAL A 361 5.31 2.14 -3.81
N TRP A 362 5.60 1.15 -2.98
CA TRP A 362 6.77 0.29 -3.15
C TRP A 362 6.56 -0.71 -4.30
N ALA A 363 7.42 -0.64 -5.31
CA ALA A 363 7.48 -1.64 -6.38
C ALA A 363 8.45 -2.79 -6.03
N ASP A 364 9.54 -2.48 -5.30
CA ASP A 364 10.51 -3.45 -4.75
C ASP A 364 11.25 -2.82 -3.55
N ASP A 365 12.20 -3.52 -2.92
CA ASP A 365 12.94 -3.08 -1.72
C ASP A 365 13.68 -1.73 -1.87
N ASP A 366 14.17 -1.40 -3.06
CA ASP A 366 14.88 -0.16 -3.38
C ASP A 366 14.20 0.62 -4.51
N MET A 367 12.93 0.33 -4.78
CA MET A 367 12.20 0.85 -5.93
C MET A 367 10.82 1.36 -5.53
N LEU A 368 10.56 2.62 -5.87
CA LEU A 368 9.27 3.26 -5.74
C LEU A 368 8.64 3.45 -7.11
N VAL A 369 7.31 3.42 -7.14
CA VAL A 369 6.54 3.88 -8.29
C VAL A 369 5.55 4.96 -7.85
N LYS A 370 5.64 6.11 -8.53
CA LYS A 370 4.62 7.16 -8.49
C LYS A 370 3.65 6.91 -9.63
N TYR A 371 2.38 6.72 -9.35
CA TYR A 371 1.37 6.48 -10.39
C TYR A 371 0.02 7.14 -10.12
N GLY A 372 -0.73 7.38 -11.20
CA GLY A 372 -2.06 7.97 -11.15
C GLY A 372 -2.38 8.82 -12.39
N HIS A 373 -3.65 9.23 -12.53
CA HIS A 373 -4.11 10.03 -13.67
C HIS A 373 -3.43 11.41 -13.78
N GLY A 374 -2.91 11.94 -12.66
CA GLY A 374 -2.18 13.22 -12.63
C GLY A 374 -0.67 13.11 -12.87
N VAL A 375 -0.13 11.88 -12.99
CA VAL A 375 1.30 11.64 -13.21
C VAL A 375 1.62 11.77 -14.69
N ARG A 376 2.63 12.57 -15.04
CA ARG A 376 2.96 12.90 -16.43
C ARG A 376 4.40 12.53 -16.76
N LEU A 377 4.64 12.17 -18.01
CA LEU A 377 5.99 11.88 -18.51
C LEU A 377 6.93 13.09 -18.40
N ALA A 378 6.41 14.31 -18.36
CA ALA A 378 7.17 15.54 -18.10
C ALA A 378 8.03 15.46 -16.83
N GLU A 379 7.52 14.85 -15.75
CA GLU A 379 8.27 14.70 -14.50
C GLU A 379 9.46 13.74 -14.69
N ALA A 380 9.25 12.63 -15.38
CA ALA A 380 10.33 11.69 -15.71
C ALA A 380 11.35 12.32 -16.67
N GLU A 381 10.92 13.13 -17.63
CA GLU A 381 11.81 13.87 -18.52
C GLU A 381 12.66 14.88 -17.75
N ALA A 382 12.08 15.55 -16.76
CA ALA A 382 12.81 16.45 -15.87
C ALA A 382 13.89 15.71 -15.07
N MET A 383 13.56 14.56 -14.48
CA MET A 383 14.53 13.70 -13.80
C MET A 383 15.66 13.24 -14.75
N HIS A 384 15.32 12.86 -15.98
CA HIS A 384 16.30 12.47 -16.99
C HIS A 384 17.22 13.63 -17.39
N LEU A 385 16.66 14.84 -17.58
CA LEU A 385 17.45 16.03 -17.88
C LEU A 385 18.42 16.38 -16.74
N VAL A 386 17.93 16.38 -15.50
CA VAL A 386 18.73 16.73 -14.31
C VAL A 386 19.87 15.74 -14.12
N SER A 387 19.58 14.44 -14.15
CA SER A 387 20.60 13.39 -14.00
C SER A 387 21.65 13.39 -15.11
N SER A 388 21.30 13.83 -16.32
CA SER A 388 22.23 13.87 -17.46
C SER A 388 23.03 15.17 -17.57
N ARG A 389 22.54 16.29 -17.03
CA ARG A 389 23.15 17.62 -17.18
C ARG A 389 23.76 18.18 -15.90
N THR A 390 23.49 17.58 -14.75
CA THR A 390 23.89 18.10 -13.44
C THR A 390 24.48 17.00 -12.57
N SER A 391 25.05 17.37 -11.43
CA SER A 391 25.45 16.47 -10.35
C SER A 391 24.46 16.45 -9.18
N ILE A 392 23.25 17.00 -9.37
CA ILE A 392 22.23 17.08 -8.32
C ILE A 392 21.79 15.64 -7.97
N PRO A 393 21.90 15.22 -6.71
CA PRO A 393 21.38 13.93 -6.27
C PRO A 393 19.85 13.92 -6.35
N ILE A 394 19.31 12.99 -7.12
CA ILE A 394 17.87 12.73 -7.27
C ILE A 394 17.64 11.21 -7.25
N PRO A 395 16.41 10.74 -6.99
CA PRO A 395 16.03 9.36 -7.25
C PRO A 395 16.39 8.94 -8.66
N ARG A 396 17.06 7.79 -8.80
CA ARG A 396 17.44 7.26 -10.11
C ARG A 396 16.19 6.83 -10.86
N LEU A 397 15.88 7.50 -11.95
CA LEU A 397 14.80 7.11 -12.86
C LEU A 397 15.11 5.74 -13.50
N LEU A 398 14.18 4.79 -13.38
CA LEU A 398 14.31 3.43 -13.91
C LEU A 398 13.42 3.20 -15.13
N SER A 399 12.18 3.67 -15.08
CA SER A 399 11.19 3.53 -16.15
C SER A 399 10.11 4.59 -16.02
N ALA A 400 9.51 4.99 -17.14
CA ALA A 400 8.34 5.88 -17.14
C ALA A 400 7.45 5.61 -18.35
N TYR A 401 6.15 5.51 -18.12
CA TYR A 401 5.17 5.22 -19.17
C TYR A 401 3.77 5.63 -18.73
N ILE A 402 2.85 5.76 -19.68
CA ILE A 402 1.41 5.88 -19.44
C ILE A 402 0.77 4.60 -19.94
N LEU A 403 0.00 3.94 -19.10
CA LEU A 403 -0.76 2.74 -19.42
C LEU A 403 -2.24 3.07 -19.17
N ASP A 404 -3.05 2.99 -20.22
CA ASP A 404 -4.50 3.25 -20.16
C ASP A 404 -4.89 4.57 -19.47
N GLY A 405 -4.09 5.62 -19.72
CA GLY A 405 -4.32 6.95 -19.15
C GLY A 405 -3.84 7.14 -17.72
N VAL A 406 -3.16 6.14 -17.14
CA VAL A 406 -2.49 6.23 -15.84
C VAL A 406 -0.98 6.37 -16.06
N GLY A 407 -0.41 7.48 -15.60
CA GLY A 407 1.03 7.70 -15.66
C GLY A 407 1.75 6.91 -14.57
N HIS A 408 2.94 6.41 -14.88
CA HIS A 408 3.81 5.64 -14.00
C HIS A 408 5.24 6.17 -14.10
N ILE A 409 5.87 6.43 -12.97
CA ILE A 409 7.28 6.80 -12.85
C ILE A 409 7.92 5.88 -11.82
N VAL A 410 8.79 5.00 -12.31
CA VAL A 410 9.51 4.02 -11.51
C VAL A 410 10.91 4.57 -11.23
N MET A 411 11.28 4.67 -9.96
CA MET A 411 12.51 5.30 -9.50
C MET A 411 13.12 4.60 -8.28
N SER A 412 14.41 4.83 -8.00
CA SER A 412 15.02 4.29 -6.78
C SER A 412 14.46 4.94 -5.52
N TYR A 413 14.41 4.17 -4.43
CA TYR A 413 14.23 4.70 -3.09
C TYR A 413 15.51 5.41 -2.62
N GLU A 414 15.34 6.51 -1.89
CA GLU A 414 16.43 7.31 -1.35
C GLU A 414 16.39 7.28 0.17
N GLU A 415 17.38 6.63 0.79
CA GLU A 415 17.46 6.55 2.25
C GLU A 415 17.97 7.87 2.83
N GLY A 416 17.11 8.57 3.58
CA GLY A 416 17.46 9.84 4.20
C GLY A 416 16.39 10.31 5.16
N GLU A 417 16.68 11.42 5.82
CA GLU A 417 15.74 12.11 6.71
C GLU A 417 15.23 13.39 6.04
N PRO A 418 13.93 13.72 6.13
CA PRO A 418 13.41 15.00 5.67
C PRO A 418 14.19 16.19 6.26
N LEU A 419 14.42 17.21 5.43
CA LEU A 419 15.26 18.35 5.79
C LEU A 419 14.81 19.04 7.08
N ASP A 420 13.50 19.16 7.29
CA ASP A 420 12.93 19.79 8.49
C ASP A 420 13.34 19.09 9.79
N THR A 421 13.39 17.76 9.77
CA THR A 421 13.74 16.90 10.91
C THR A 421 15.26 16.87 11.11
N TYR A 422 16.02 16.76 10.01
CA TYR A 422 17.48 16.86 10.04
C TYR A 422 17.94 18.20 10.63
N TRP A 423 17.27 19.30 10.25
CA TRP A 423 17.64 20.65 10.64
C TRP A 423 17.63 20.86 12.16
N ASP A 424 16.74 20.19 12.89
CA ASP A 424 16.62 20.38 14.34
C ASP A 424 17.77 19.82 15.14
N ARG A 425 18.37 18.72 14.68
CA ARG A 425 19.53 18.09 15.31
C ARG A 425 20.87 18.51 14.71
N ALA A 426 20.86 19.10 13.52
CA ALA A 426 22.08 19.49 12.82
C ALA A 426 22.80 20.66 13.51
N SER A 427 24.13 20.55 13.57
CA SER A 427 25.02 21.63 14.01
C SER A 427 25.07 22.77 13.00
N GLU A 428 25.55 23.95 13.41
CA GLU A 428 25.64 25.11 12.52
C GLU A 428 26.52 24.84 11.27
N PRO A 429 27.69 24.20 11.36
CA PRO A 429 28.46 23.85 10.16
C PRO A 429 27.69 22.94 9.19
N GLN A 430 27.00 21.92 9.71
CA GLN A 430 26.18 21.01 8.89
C GLN A 430 25.04 21.74 8.18
N LYS A 431 24.41 22.70 8.85
CA LYS A 431 23.38 23.56 8.25
C LYS A 431 23.96 24.41 7.12
N GLN A 432 25.14 25.00 7.32
CA GLN A 432 25.82 25.76 6.28
C GLN A 432 26.21 24.89 5.09
N ASP A 433 26.66 23.65 5.33
CA ASP A 433 26.97 22.69 4.26
C ASP A 433 25.73 22.34 3.42
N VAL A 434 24.57 22.17 4.07
CA VAL A 434 23.29 21.96 3.37
C VAL A 434 22.92 23.18 2.51
N LEU A 435 23.03 24.40 3.05
CA LEU A 435 22.74 25.62 2.29
C LEU A 435 23.68 25.79 1.08
N HIS A 436 24.96 25.48 1.24
CA HIS A 436 25.94 25.49 0.16
C HIS A 436 25.59 24.48 -0.94
N GLN A 437 25.15 23.27 -0.57
CA GLN A 437 24.68 22.27 -1.54
C GLN A 437 23.46 22.79 -2.32
N LEU A 438 22.44 23.31 -1.63
CA LEU A 438 21.24 23.85 -2.27
C LEU A 438 21.56 25.02 -3.22
N GLN A 439 22.46 25.92 -2.82
CA GLN A 439 22.90 27.03 -3.66
C GLN A 439 23.59 26.53 -4.93
N ASN A 440 24.43 25.50 -4.79
CA ASN A 440 25.05 24.84 -5.92
C ASN A 440 24.01 24.19 -6.84
N TYR A 441 22.99 23.53 -6.30
CA TYR A 441 21.92 22.90 -7.09
C TYR A 441 21.12 23.93 -7.88
N VAL A 442 20.72 25.03 -7.25
CA VAL A 442 20.03 26.14 -7.95
C VAL A 442 20.89 26.71 -9.07
N THR A 443 22.19 26.87 -8.83
CA THR A 443 23.13 27.34 -9.87
C THR A 443 23.23 26.37 -11.04
N GLN A 444 23.29 25.07 -10.77
CA GLN A 444 23.33 24.03 -11.79
C GLN A 444 22.03 23.99 -12.61
N MET A 445 20.86 24.03 -11.96
CA MET A 445 19.57 24.09 -12.65
C MET A 445 19.50 25.33 -13.55
N ARG A 446 19.89 26.50 -13.04
CA ARG A 446 19.87 27.75 -13.80
C ARG A 446 20.85 27.79 -14.97
N SER A 447 21.88 26.93 -14.97
CA SER A 447 22.79 26.80 -16.11
C SER A 447 22.14 26.14 -17.33
N ILE A 448 21.01 25.46 -17.13
CA ILE A 448 20.21 24.88 -18.21
C ILE A 448 19.23 25.94 -18.72
N ILE A 449 19.64 26.63 -19.77
CA ILE A 449 18.86 27.72 -20.38
C ILE A 449 17.67 27.18 -21.18
N GLY A 450 16.48 27.74 -20.94
CA GLY A 450 15.26 27.44 -21.68
C GLY A 450 15.07 28.37 -22.88
N GLN A 451 14.37 27.88 -23.90
CA GLN A 451 13.97 28.68 -25.08
C GLN A 451 12.49 29.06 -25.07
N PHE A 452 11.74 28.58 -24.08
CA PHE A 452 10.32 28.79 -23.90
C PHE A 452 9.98 28.67 -22.42
N ILE A 453 8.80 29.15 -22.00
CA ILE A 453 8.27 29.02 -20.64
C ILE A 453 7.14 28.01 -20.65
N GLY A 454 7.23 26.97 -19.82
CA GLY A 454 6.29 25.85 -19.78
C GLY A 454 6.93 24.56 -19.27
N GLY A 455 6.18 23.45 -19.37
CA GLY A 455 6.68 22.13 -19.02
C GLY A 455 7.80 21.67 -19.95
N ILE A 456 8.75 20.87 -19.44
CA ILE A 456 9.93 20.42 -20.19
C ILE A 456 9.61 19.74 -21.53
N ASP A 457 8.45 19.10 -21.61
CA ASP A 457 7.89 18.39 -22.77
C ASP A 457 7.07 19.30 -23.70
N PHE A 458 7.21 20.62 -23.58
CA PHE A 458 6.38 21.63 -24.24
C PHE A 458 4.91 21.59 -23.81
N SER A 459 4.59 20.99 -22.67
CA SER A 459 3.25 21.10 -22.10
C SER A 459 2.98 22.52 -21.55
N PRO A 460 1.69 22.90 -21.41
CA PRO A 460 1.30 24.15 -20.77
C PRO A 460 1.91 24.34 -19.38
N CYS A 461 2.03 25.60 -18.97
CA CYS A 461 2.42 26.02 -17.63
C CYS A 461 1.52 25.36 -16.57
N ARG A 462 2.14 24.82 -15.51
CA ARG A 462 1.43 24.18 -14.40
C ARG A 462 1.74 24.89 -13.09
N ASP A 463 0.74 25.60 -12.59
CA ASP A 463 0.72 26.31 -11.31
C ASP A 463 -0.74 26.62 -10.99
N GLY A 464 -1.10 26.82 -9.72
CA GLY A 464 -2.48 27.15 -9.37
C GLY A 464 -2.99 28.46 -10.00
N ILE A 465 -2.11 29.37 -10.44
CA ILE A 465 -2.50 30.53 -11.25
C ILE A 465 -3.19 30.11 -12.57
N PHE A 466 -2.77 28.98 -13.15
CA PHE A 466 -3.24 28.48 -14.44
C PHE A 466 -4.39 27.47 -14.31
N GLU A 467 -4.89 27.23 -13.10
CA GLU A 467 -5.93 26.24 -12.80
C GLU A 467 -7.25 26.89 -12.33
N GLY A 468 -7.29 28.21 -12.10
CA GLY A 468 -8.46 28.92 -11.56
C GLY A 468 -9.41 29.54 -12.60
N GLY A 469 -9.51 28.98 -13.80
CA GLY A 469 -10.43 29.48 -14.83
C GLY A 469 -11.91 29.30 -14.44
N TYR A 470 -12.80 30.17 -14.93
CA TYR A 470 -14.23 30.09 -14.64
C TYR A 470 -14.88 28.89 -15.34
N GLY A 471 -15.67 28.10 -14.62
CA GLY A 471 -16.44 27.00 -15.21
C GLY A 471 -15.61 25.73 -15.38
N ASP A 472 -15.54 25.20 -16.61
CA ASP A 472 -14.81 23.96 -16.89
C ASP A 472 -13.30 24.19 -16.87
N TYR A 473 -12.67 23.80 -15.76
CA TYR A 473 -11.24 23.97 -15.50
C TYR A 473 -10.34 23.22 -16.52
N GLU A 474 -10.85 22.21 -17.24
CA GLU A 474 -10.08 21.48 -18.25
C GLU A 474 -9.99 22.21 -19.60
N SER A 475 -10.80 23.25 -19.80
CA SER A 475 -10.86 24.00 -21.06
C SER A 475 -9.71 24.99 -21.25
N TYR A 476 -8.98 25.32 -20.18
CA TYR A 476 -7.94 26.34 -20.19
C TYR A 476 -6.54 25.74 -20.37
N ARG A 477 -5.76 26.30 -21.29
CA ARG A 477 -4.37 25.90 -21.54
C ARG A 477 -3.50 27.13 -21.72
N TYR A 478 -2.50 27.27 -20.84
CA TYR A 478 -1.62 28.44 -20.81
C TYR A 478 -0.21 28.03 -21.21
N GLY A 479 0.22 28.47 -22.39
CA GLY A 479 1.55 28.17 -22.91
C GLY A 479 1.65 26.80 -23.60
N PRO A 480 2.87 26.35 -23.93
CA PRO A 480 4.14 27.02 -23.65
C PRO A 480 4.29 28.37 -24.38
N TYR A 481 5.09 29.28 -23.83
CA TYR A 481 5.30 30.63 -24.36
C TYR A 481 6.73 30.80 -24.86
N ALA A 482 6.95 31.48 -25.99
CA ALA A 482 8.30 31.63 -26.54
C ALA A 482 9.14 32.67 -25.78
N SER A 483 8.52 33.54 -24.97
CA SER A 483 9.20 34.63 -24.28
C SER A 483 8.50 35.06 -23.00
N GLU A 484 9.21 35.78 -22.12
CA GLU A 484 8.64 36.36 -20.90
C GLU A 484 7.46 37.32 -21.17
N PRO A 485 7.50 38.22 -22.18
CA PRO A 485 6.32 39.03 -22.52
C PRO A 485 5.08 38.22 -22.89
N GLU A 486 5.22 37.14 -23.67
CA GLU A 486 4.10 36.26 -24.00
C GLU A 486 3.58 35.52 -22.77
N PHE A 487 4.49 35.07 -21.90
CA PHE A 487 4.13 34.47 -20.62
C PHE A 487 3.34 35.44 -19.73
N ASN A 488 3.76 36.71 -19.65
CA ASN A 488 3.04 37.74 -18.91
C ASN A 488 1.63 37.95 -19.46
N GLU A 489 1.45 37.96 -20.78
CA GLU A 489 0.10 37.98 -21.38
C GLU A 489 -0.70 36.71 -21.03
N GLY A 490 -0.03 35.56 -20.95
CA GLY A 490 -0.61 34.31 -20.44
C GLY A 490 -1.14 34.43 -19.01
N VAL A 491 -0.37 35.04 -18.10
CA VAL A 491 -0.80 35.32 -16.73
C VAL A 491 -1.98 36.31 -16.69
N VAL A 492 -1.96 37.34 -17.55
CA VAL A 492 -3.08 38.27 -17.70
C VAL A 492 -4.32 37.54 -18.23
N GLN A 493 -4.16 36.63 -19.17
CA GLN A 493 -5.23 35.82 -19.71
C GLN A 493 -5.83 34.93 -18.62
N ALA A 494 -5.01 34.27 -17.79
CA ALA A 494 -5.48 33.49 -16.66
C ALA A 494 -6.29 34.32 -15.65
N LEU A 495 -5.85 35.56 -15.38
CA LEU A 495 -6.65 36.49 -14.60
C LEU A 495 -7.98 36.80 -15.29
N ARG A 496 -8.03 37.07 -16.59
CA ARG A 496 -9.31 37.34 -17.28
C ARG A 496 -10.24 36.13 -17.27
N ASP A 497 -9.68 34.94 -17.47
CA ASP A 497 -10.44 33.69 -17.60
C ASP A 497 -11.07 33.21 -16.29
N ARG A 498 -10.56 33.66 -15.13
CA ARG A 498 -11.22 33.41 -13.85
C ARG A 498 -12.62 34.06 -13.72
N LEU A 499 -12.88 35.10 -14.52
CA LEU A 499 -14.13 35.87 -14.43
C LEU A 499 -15.25 35.20 -15.25
N PRO A 500 -16.52 35.28 -14.80
CA PRO A 500 -17.67 34.86 -15.59
C PRO A 500 -17.69 35.60 -16.94
N PRO A 501 -18.11 34.94 -18.05
CA PRO A 501 -18.15 35.55 -19.38
C PRO A 501 -18.86 36.90 -19.42
N GLU A 502 -19.97 37.06 -18.68
CA GLU A 502 -20.77 38.29 -18.62
C GLU A 502 -20.00 39.46 -18.00
N SER A 503 -19.02 39.17 -17.14
CA SER A 503 -18.15 40.15 -16.50
C SER A 503 -16.91 40.49 -17.34
N ARG A 504 -16.58 39.68 -18.37
CA ARG A 504 -15.41 39.89 -19.24
C ARG A 504 -15.61 41.06 -20.20
N ASP A 505 -16.82 41.25 -20.72
CA ASP A 505 -17.17 42.36 -21.62
C ASP A 505 -17.20 43.72 -20.89
N GLU A 506 -17.33 43.71 -19.57
CA GLU A 506 -17.25 44.91 -18.75
C GLU A 506 -15.79 45.38 -18.54
N VAL A 507 -14.80 44.47 -18.67
CA VAL A 507 -13.35 44.74 -18.48
C VAL A 507 -12.81 45.76 -19.48
N ASP A 508 -13.41 45.82 -20.67
CA ASP A 508 -12.99 46.75 -21.71
C ASP A 508 -13.74 48.11 -21.61
N ARG A 509 -14.62 48.31 -20.61
CA ARG A 509 -15.25 49.62 -20.33
C ARG A 509 -14.38 50.48 -19.41
N GLN A 510 -13.98 51.64 -19.92
CA GLN A 510 -12.96 52.52 -19.34
C GLN A 510 -13.34 53.17 -17.99
N ASP A 511 -14.61 53.15 -17.59
CA ASP A 511 -15.16 53.98 -16.50
C ASP A 511 -15.52 53.24 -15.20
N SER A 512 -15.21 51.95 -15.04
CA SER A 512 -15.55 51.21 -13.80
C SER A 512 -14.37 51.03 -12.82
N ALA A 513 -14.63 51.35 -11.55
CA ALA A 513 -13.66 51.28 -10.45
C ALA A 513 -13.22 49.84 -10.12
N PHE A 514 -14.09 48.84 -10.37
CA PHE A 514 -13.74 47.42 -10.26
C PHE A 514 -12.59 47.07 -11.23
N PHE A 515 -12.59 47.67 -12.43
CA PHE A 515 -11.58 47.42 -13.46
C PHE A 515 -10.28 48.18 -13.27
N THR A 516 -10.24 49.24 -12.47
CA THR A 516 -8.96 49.91 -12.16
C THR A 516 -8.02 48.97 -11.41
N ARG A 517 -8.53 48.16 -10.47
CA ARG A 517 -7.72 47.18 -9.72
C ARG A 517 -7.21 46.05 -10.62
N GLU A 518 -8.06 45.53 -11.50
CA GLU A 518 -7.72 44.51 -12.50
C GLU A 518 -6.68 45.03 -13.48
N TYR A 519 -6.93 46.21 -14.07
CA TYR A 519 -6.04 46.83 -15.02
C TYR A 519 -4.67 47.14 -14.41
N ILE A 520 -4.62 47.67 -13.17
CA ILE A 520 -3.37 47.85 -12.45
C ILE A 520 -2.64 46.51 -12.30
N MET A 521 -3.34 45.42 -11.97
CA MET A 521 -2.72 44.11 -11.88
C MET A 521 -2.14 43.65 -13.23
N TYR A 522 -2.89 43.81 -14.32
CA TYR A 522 -2.41 43.43 -15.66
C TYR A 522 -1.17 44.22 -16.06
N GLN A 523 -1.15 45.53 -15.81
CA GLN A 523 0.01 46.37 -16.08
C GLN A 523 1.18 46.04 -15.16
N THR A 524 0.91 45.64 -13.91
CA THR A 524 1.94 45.22 -12.94
C THR A 524 2.63 43.94 -13.42
N VAL A 525 1.86 42.94 -13.88
CA VAL A 525 2.39 41.69 -14.46
C VAL A 525 3.19 41.98 -15.74
N ARG A 526 2.67 42.81 -16.66
CA ARG A 526 3.40 43.25 -17.86
C ARG A 526 4.68 44.03 -17.56
N GLY A 527 4.79 44.58 -16.35
CA GLY A 527 5.99 45.25 -15.86
C GLY A 527 7.15 44.30 -15.56
N LEU A 528 6.89 43.00 -15.36
CA LEU A 528 7.92 41.97 -15.17
C LEU A 528 8.67 41.76 -16.49
N ARG A 529 9.98 42.00 -16.48
CA ARG A 529 10.80 41.91 -17.70
C ARG A 529 12.28 41.77 -17.39
N GLY A 530 13.00 41.17 -18.33
CA GLY A 530 14.47 41.12 -18.31
C GLY A 530 15.01 39.93 -17.54
N HIS A 531 14.18 38.92 -17.28
CA HIS A 531 14.59 37.70 -16.60
C HIS A 531 15.03 36.64 -17.61
N SER A 532 16.05 35.88 -17.23
CA SER A 532 16.46 34.72 -18.02
C SER A 532 15.43 33.60 -17.87
N ILE A 533 15.17 32.88 -18.97
CA ILE A 533 14.38 31.67 -18.96
C ILE A 533 15.32 30.50 -18.65
N VAL A 534 15.08 29.83 -17.52
CA VAL A 534 15.96 28.81 -16.97
C VAL A 534 15.16 27.61 -16.51
N PHE A 535 15.81 26.46 -16.41
CA PHE A 535 15.20 25.29 -15.80
C PHE A 535 15.07 25.49 -14.28
N THR A 536 13.88 25.18 -13.74
CA THR A 536 13.56 25.29 -12.30
C THR A 536 12.91 24.00 -11.82
N HIS A 537 13.05 23.71 -10.52
CA HIS A 537 12.35 22.62 -9.85
C HIS A 537 10.86 22.94 -9.70
N GLY A 538 10.52 24.19 -9.35
CA GLY A 538 9.13 24.66 -9.26
C GLY A 538 8.40 24.24 -7.97
N ASP A 539 8.96 23.35 -7.16
CA ASP A 539 8.40 22.96 -5.86
C ASP A 539 9.47 22.69 -4.78
N LEU A 540 10.52 23.53 -4.74
CA LEU A 540 11.65 23.31 -3.85
C LEU A 540 11.33 23.73 -2.40
N HIS A 541 10.85 22.78 -1.60
CA HIS A 541 10.55 22.95 -0.17
C HIS A 541 11.03 21.70 0.62
N PRO A 542 11.05 21.73 1.96
CA PRO A 542 11.68 20.66 2.77
C PRO A 542 11.11 19.27 2.60
N GLY A 543 9.81 19.18 2.32
CA GLY A 543 9.16 17.89 2.11
C GLY A 543 9.70 17.18 0.87
N ASN A 544 10.28 17.97 -0.05
CA ASN A 544 10.93 17.48 -1.26
C ASN A 544 12.47 17.46 -1.13
N LEU A 545 13.02 17.59 0.09
CA LEU A 545 14.45 17.57 0.38
C LEU A 545 14.76 16.51 1.44
N LEU A 546 15.50 15.47 1.06
CA LEU A 546 16.03 14.48 1.99
C LEU A 546 17.52 14.73 2.26
N VAL A 547 17.97 14.47 3.48
CA VAL A 547 19.38 14.49 3.86
C VAL A 547 19.83 13.07 4.20
N ARG A 548 20.77 12.53 3.42
CA ARG A 548 21.36 11.22 3.65
C ARG A 548 22.24 11.21 4.91
N ALA A 549 22.59 10.03 5.39
CA ALA A 549 23.45 9.87 6.57
C ALA A 549 24.85 10.49 6.41
N ASP A 550 25.34 10.60 5.17
CA ASP A 550 26.60 11.25 4.81
C ASP A 550 26.51 12.79 4.67
N GLY A 551 25.31 13.36 4.84
CA GLY A 551 25.05 14.80 4.74
C GLY A 551 24.73 15.29 3.32
N VAL A 552 24.63 14.40 2.34
CA VAL A 552 24.23 14.75 0.97
C VAL A 552 22.73 15.05 0.91
N VAL A 553 22.37 16.17 0.27
CA VAL A 553 20.98 16.57 0.05
C VAL A 553 20.46 15.96 -1.26
N VAL A 554 19.34 15.25 -1.19
CA VAL A 554 18.65 14.63 -2.33
C VAL A 554 17.36 15.38 -2.61
N VAL A 555 17.14 15.75 -3.87
CA VAL A 555 15.96 16.51 -4.31
C VAL A 555 14.91 15.57 -4.91
N LEU A 556 13.69 15.65 -4.39
CA LEU A 556 12.54 14.81 -4.75
C LEU A 556 11.46 15.60 -5.49
N ASP A 557 10.51 14.88 -6.11
CA ASP A 557 9.28 15.40 -6.73
C ASP A 557 9.48 16.51 -7.78
N TRP A 558 9.86 16.08 -8.99
CA TRP A 558 10.11 16.97 -10.14
C TRP A 558 8.83 17.26 -10.94
N GLY A 559 7.64 17.06 -10.36
CA GLY A 559 6.36 17.12 -11.06
C GLY A 559 5.94 18.51 -11.58
N LEU A 560 6.57 19.57 -11.05
CA LEU A 560 6.37 20.96 -11.46
C LEU A 560 7.61 21.56 -12.15
N ALA A 561 8.61 20.72 -12.43
CA ALA A 561 9.84 21.17 -13.06
C ALA A 561 9.59 21.56 -14.53
N GLY A 562 10.30 22.58 -14.97
CA GLY A 562 10.12 23.13 -16.31
C GLY A 562 10.99 24.34 -16.55
N TYR A 563 10.73 25.02 -17.65
CA TYR A 563 11.42 26.26 -17.98
C TYR A 563 10.56 27.44 -17.56
N TRP A 564 11.15 28.34 -16.76
CA TRP A 564 10.46 29.47 -16.17
C TRP A 564 11.38 30.69 -16.10
N PRO A 565 10.83 31.91 -15.96
CA PRO A 565 11.64 33.05 -15.53
C PRO A 565 12.37 32.73 -14.23
N GLU A 566 13.63 33.13 -14.11
CA GLU A 566 14.47 32.77 -12.96
C GLU A 566 13.91 33.14 -11.57
N TYR A 567 13.01 34.12 -11.48
CA TYR A 567 12.32 34.48 -10.25
C TYR A 567 11.30 33.44 -9.77
N TRP A 568 10.85 32.53 -10.66
CA TRP A 568 9.75 31.61 -10.40
C TRP A 568 10.06 30.63 -9.27
N GLU A 569 11.30 30.12 -9.21
CA GLU A 569 11.76 29.25 -8.11
C GLU A 569 11.67 29.97 -6.76
N PHE A 570 12.03 31.26 -6.70
CA PHE A 570 11.95 32.05 -5.47
C PHE A 570 10.50 32.25 -5.04
N TYR A 571 9.62 32.58 -5.98
CA TYR A 571 8.17 32.66 -5.72
C TYR A 571 7.62 31.36 -5.13
N ARG A 572 7.89 30.22 -5.79
CA ARG A 572 7.38 28.90 -5.38
C ARG A 572 7.95 28.45 -4.03
N ALA A 573 9.24 28.65 -3.79
CA ALA A 573 9.85 28.34 -2.50
C ALA A 573 9.20 29.15 -1.36
N MET A 574 8.90 30.43 -1.61
CA MET A 574 8.25 31.35 -0.66
C MET A 574 6.73 31.16 -0.53
N PHE A 575 6.10 30.35 -1.39
CA PHE A 575 4.65 30.13 -1.41
C PHE A 575 4.21 29.06 -0.42
N ASN A 576 5.08 28.08 -0.13
CA ASN A 576 4.80 27.02 0.81
C ASN A 576 4.71 27.54 2.25
N PRO A 577 3.80 27.01 3.11
CA PRO A 577 3.74 27.37 4.52
C PRO A 577 5.12 27.22 5.17
N PRO A 578 5.64 28.27 5.82
CA PRO A 578 6.95 28.17 6.45
C PRO A 578 6.86 27.18 7.61
N TRP A 579 7.67 26.12 7.58
CA TRP A 579 7.75 25.21 8.73
C TRP A 579 8.38 25.90 9.95
N ARG A 580 9.13 26.99 9.71
CA ARG A 580 9.71 27.90 10.70
C ARG A 580 9.67 29.34 10.21
N PRO A 581 9.50 30.34 11.11
CA PRO A 581 9.54 31.76 10.74
C PRO A 581 10.82 32.20 10.02
N VAL A 582 11.92 31.45 10.17
CA VAL A 582 13.23 31.75 9.57
C VAL A 582 13.37 31.14 8.17
N TRP A 583 12.48 30.24 7.72
CA TRP A 583 12.61 29.57 6.43
C TRP A 583 12.66 30.56 5.26
N ASP A 584 11.81 31.58 5.27
CA ASP A 584 11.81 32.65 4.27
C ASP A 584 13.19 33.32 4.12
N ARG A 585 13.87 33.53 5.26
CA ARG A 585 15.23 34.08 5.29
C ARG A 585 16.29 33.06 4.86
N MET A 586 16.01 31.78 5.02
CA MET A 586 16.90 30.71 4.57
C MET A 586 16.87 30.55 3.07
N ILE A 587 15.71 30.73 2.43
CA ILE A 587 15.55 30.69 0.96
C ILE A 587 16.55 31.65 0.29
N GLU A 588 16.72 32.85 0.84
CA GLU A 588 17.68 33.85 0.34
C GLU A 588 19.14 33.36 0.30
N ASN A 589 19.51 32.38 1.14
CA ASN A 589 20.86 31.86 1.19
C ASN A 589 21.18 30.92 0.02
N PHE A 590 20.17 30.34 -0.63
CA PHE A 590 20.37 29.37 -1.72
C PHE A 590 19.61 29.68 -3.01
N ILE A 591 18.59 30.54 -2.99
CA ILE A 591 17.91 31.08 -4.17
C ILE A 591 18.10 32.60 -4.18
N PRO A 592 18.58 33.19 -5.29
CA PRO A 592 18.66 34.64 -5.41
C PRO A 592 17.30 35.32 -5.14
N PRO A 593 17.25 36.42 -4.38
CA PRO A 593 15.98 37.02 -3.95
C PRO A 593 15.29 37.82 -5.06
N TYR A 594 13.97 37.59 -5.25
CA TYR A 594 13.09 38.30 -6.18
C TYR A 594 11.79 38.71 -5.49
N TYR A 595 11.88 39.57 -4.47
CA TYR A 595 10.71 39.93 -3.65
C TYR A 595 9.63 40.67 -4.42
N VAL A 596 10.01 41.53 -5.37
CA VAL A 596 9.04 42.31 -6.14
C VAL A 596 8.20 41.37 -7.00
N GLU A 597 8.87 40.49 -7.75
CA GLU A 597 8.27 39.46 -8.58
C GLU A 597 7.42 38.51 -7.73
N CYS A 598 7.96 38.04 -6.60
CA CYS A 598 7.27 37.15 -5.67
C CYS A 598 5.96 37.77 -5.14
N GLU A 599 5.98 39.01 -4.67
CA GLU A 599 4.77 39.69 -4.17
C GLU A 599 3.75 39.93 -5.28
N ILE A 600 4.19 40.25 -6.50
CA ILE A 600 3.31 40.39 -7.66
C ILE A 600 2.62 39.06 -7.95
N ILE A 601 3.37 37.97 -8.09
CA ILE A 601 2.82 36.66 -8.44
C ILE A 601 1.96 36.06 -7.31
N LYS A 602 2.34 36.23 -6.03
CA LYS A 602 1.48 35.87 -4.87
C LYS A 602 0.14 36.61 -4.91
N LYS A 603 0.16 37.89 -5.28
CA LYS A 603 -1.06 38.69 -5.41
C LYS A 603 -1.91 38.26 -6.61
N VAL A 604 -1.28 37.86 -7.72
CA VAL A 604 -1.97 37.22 -8.85
C VAL A 604 -2.68 35.95 -8.39
N PHE A 605 -1.97 35.02 -7.74
CA PHE A 605 -2.56 33.80 -7.19
C PHE A 605 -3.75 34.11 -6.28
N GLY A 606 -3.58 35.03 -5.34
CA GLY A 606 -4.65 35.44 -4.43
C GLY A 606 -5.84 36.07 -5.14
N ILE A 607 -5.68 36.68 -6.31
CA ILE A 607 -6.79 37.21 -7.12
C ILE A 607 -7.47 36.11 -7.94
N VAL A 608 -6.71 35.10 -8.39
CA VAL A 608 -7.25 33.94 -9.12
C VAL A 608 -8.23 33.13 -8.26
N TRP A 609 -7.93 32.99 -6.97
CA TRP A 609 -8.68 32.13 -6.03
C TRP A 609 -9.53 32.89 -4.98
N ASN A 610 -9.66 34.21 -5.09
CA ASN A 610 -10.62 35.02 -4.33
C ASN A 610 -11.89 35.24 -5.14
#